data_AF-A0A968I282-F1
#
_entry.id   AF-A0A968I282-F1
#
_cell.length_a   1.000
_cell.length_b   1.000
_cell.length_c   1.000
_cell.angle_alpha   90.00
_cell.angle_beta   90.00
_cell.angle_gamma   90.00
#
_symmetry.space_group_name_H-M   'P 1'
#
loop_
_entity.id
_entity.type
_entity.pdbx_description
1 polymer ?
#
loop_
_entity_poly.entity_id
_entity_poly.type
_entity_poly.pdbx_seq_one_letter_code
_entity_poly.pdbx_strand_id
1 'polypeptide(L)'
;MTWASFVKNRLPILALPADLLEVMYRGELEYTKAAELGKVKDEALRSDLLERVLQLQLPLTQVRQLVAEAMNKPKVEPDTLGRLAMQTVKRLGERLSGLSLERRARAERLLQDLRALLEDA
;
A
#
# COMPACT_ATOMS: atom_id res chain seq x y z
N MET A 1 -33.44 -18.91 -10.90
CA MET A 1 -32.03 -18.60 -10.58
C MET A 1 -31.16 -19.51 -11.44
N THR A 2 -30.17 -18.99 -12.17
CA THR A 2 -29.28 -19.82 -13.03
C THR A 2 -28.02 -20.19 -12.27
N TRP A 3 -27.43 -21.35 -12.57
CA TRP A 3 -26.14 -21.78 -11.98
C TRP A 3 -25.05 -20.72 -12.18
N ALA A 4 -25.00 -20.08 -13.34
CA ALA A 4 -24.07 -19.00 -13.63
C ALA A 4 -24.21 -17.79 -12.67
N SER A 5 -25.44 -17.43 -12.29
CA SER A 5 -25.67 -16.33 -11.34
C SER A 5 -25.24 -16.69 -9.92
N PHE A 6 -25.44 -17.95 -9.51
CA PHE A 6 -24.96 -18.45 -8.22
C PHE A 6 -23.43 -18.39 -8.14
N VAL A 7 -22.75 -18.94 -9.14
CA VAL A 7 -21.28 -18.95 -9.20
C VAL A 7 -20.72 -17.53 -9.20
N LYS A 8 -21.29 -16.62 -10.00
CA LYS A 8 -20.79 -15.24 -10.09
C LYS A 8 -20.98 -14.44 -8.80
N ASN A 9 -22.12 -14.58 -8.13
CA ASN A 9 -22.52 -13.66 -7.07
C ASN A 9 -22.41 -14.23 -5.65
N ARG A 10 -22.37 -15.56 -5.49
CA ARG A 10 -22.31 -16.22 -4.18
C ARG A 10 -20.97 -16.89 -3.93
N LEU A 11 -20.36 -17.49 -4.95
CA LEU A 11 -19.06 -18.15 -4.78
C LEU A 11 -17.93 -17.21 -4.29
N PRO A 12 -17.90 -15.90 -4.62
CA PRO A 12 -16.87 -15.00 -4.10
C PRO A 12 -16.83 -14.89 -2.57
N ILE A 13 -17.91 -15.26 -1.88
CA ILE A 13 -17.93 -15.31 -0.41
C ILE A 13 -16.86 -16.24 0.16
N LEU A 14 -16.50 -17.31 -0.56
CA LEU A 14 -15.50 -18.28 -0.14
C LEU A 14 -14.07 -17.73 -0.24
N ALA A 15 -13.88 -16.64 -0.98
CA ALA A 15 -12.59 -15.98 -1.12
C ALA A 15 -12.41 -14.81 -0.14
N LEU A 16 -13.38 -14.58 0.75
CA LEU A 16 -13.28 -13.51 1.75
C LEU A 16 -12.26 -13.88 2.84
N PRO A 17 -11.49 -12.89 3.32
CA PRO A 17 -10.67 -13.03 4.51
C PRO A 17 -11.47 -13.54 5.73
N ALA A 18 -10.85 -14.37 6.56
CA ALA A 18 -11.50 -15.04 7.69
C ALA A 18 -12.05 -14.04 8.73
N ASP A 19 -11.33 -12.94 8.96
CA ASP A 19 -11.73 -11.83 9.83
C ASP A 19 -13.07 -11.21 9.41
N LEU A 20 -13.30 -11.07 8.11
CA LEU A 20 -14.57 -10.55 7.58
C LEU A 20 -15.69 -11.59 7.61
N LEU A 21 -15.35 -12.87 7.37
CA LEU A 21 -16.31 -13.97 7.43
C LEU A 21 -16.89 -14.14 8.84
N GLU A 22 -16.05 -14.09 9.87
CA GLU A 22 -16.50 -14.25 11.26
C GLU A 22 -17.53 -13.18 11.66
N VAL A 23 -17.24 -11.92 11.37
CA VAL A 23 -18.13 -10.79 11.68
C VAL A 23 -19.44 -10.91 10.90
N MET A 24 -19.36 -11.32 9.64
CA MET A 24 -20.53 -11.51 8.79
C MET A 24 -21.39 -12.69 9.28
N TYR A 25 -20.80 -13.77 9.78
CA TYR A 25 -21.54 -14.88 10.40
C TYR A 25 -22.21 -14.49 11.71
N ARG A 26 -21.65 -13.54 12.46
CA ARG A 26 -22.30 -12.93 13.63
C ARG A 26 -23.47 -12.00 13.27
N GLY A 27 -23.64 -11.67 11.98
CA GLY A 27 -24.69 -10.77 11.50
C GLY A 27 -24.38 -9.28 11.73
N GLU A 28 -23.14 -8.96 12.08
CA GLU A 28 -22.68 -7.59 12.38
C GLU A 28 -22.28 -6.83 11.09
N LEU A 29 -21.99 -7.56 10.01
CA LEU A 29 -21.55 -7.00 8.74
C LEU A 29 -22.30 -7.63 7.57
N GLU A 30 -22.82 -6.80 6.66
CA GLU A 30 -23.44 -7.27 5.43
C GLU A 30 -22.38 -7.73 4.41
N TYR A 31 -22.72 -8.76 3.62
CA TYR A 31 -21.84 -9.30 2.57
C TYR A 31 -21.27 -8.26 1.62
N THR A 32 -22.08 -7.26 1.23
CA THR A 32 -21.65 -6.21 0.30
C THR A 32 -20.54 -5.34 0.90
N LYS A 33 -20.61 -5.06 2.21
CA LYS A 33 -19.58 -4.31 2.94
C LYS A 33 -18.33 -5.16 3.15
N ALA A 34 -18.50 -6.45 3.48
CA ALA A 34 -17.40 -7.41 3.57
C ALA A 34 -16.66 -7.56 2.23
N ALA A 35 -17.39 -7.63 1.11
CA ALA A 35 -16.79 -7.72 -0.22
C ALA A 35 -15.98 -6.48 -0.61
N GLU A 36 -16.36 -5.28 -0.13
CA GLU A 36 -15.56 -4.07 -0.33
C GLU A 36 -14.31 -4.07 0.55
N LEU A 37 -14.43 -4.39 1.85
CA LEU A 37 -13.29 -4.50 2.76
C LEU A 37 -12.29 -5.59 2.34
N GLY A 38 -12.78 -6.69 1.77
CA GLY A 38 -11.95 -7.79 1.26
C GLY A 38 -11.05 -7.41 0.08
N LYS A 39 -11.23 -6.24 -0.53
CA LYS A 39 -10.30 -5.70 -1.54
C LYS A 39 -8.97 -5.24 -0.92
N VAL A 40 -8.96 -4.94 0.39
CA VAL A 40 -7.78 -4.52 1.14
C VAL A 40 -6.95 -5.74 1.52
N LYS A 41 -5.79 -5.90 0.87
CA LYS A 41 -4.89 -7.04 1.09
C LYS A 41 -4.12 -6.95 2.42
N ASP A 42 -3.82 -5.74 2.86
CA ASP A 42 -3.14 -5.50 4.13
C ASP A 42 -4.10 -5.80 5.29
N GLU A 43 -3.71 -6.75 6.13
CA GLU A 43 -4.54 -7.23 7.24
C GLU A 43 -4.72 -6.18 8.33
N ALA A 44 -3.66 -5.48 8.74
CA ALA A 44 -3.74 -4.47 9.78
C ALA A 44 -4.63 -3.30 9.34
N LEU A 45 -4.47 -2.84 8.09
CA LEU A 45 -5.33 -1.81 7.51
C LEU A 45 -6.78 -2.28 7.38
N ARG A 46 -7.01 -3.53 6.97
CA ARG A 46 -8.36 -4.09 6.86
C ARG A 46 -9.05 -4.18 8.22
N SER A 47 -8.34 -4.59 9.27
CA SER A 47 -8.88 -4.65 10.63
C SER A 47 -9.27 -3.28 11.17
N ASP A 48 -8.45 -2.24 10.97
CA ASP A 48 -8.77 -0.86 11.37
C ASP A 48 -10.03 -0.34 10.64
N LEU A 49 -10.11 -0.57 9.33
CA LEU A 49 -11.29 -0.21 8.54
C LEU A 49 -12.54 -0.97 8.99
N LEU A 50 -12.42 -2.27 9.26
CA LEU A 50 -13.51 -3.10 9.76
C LEU A 50 -14.06 -2.57 11.08
N GLU A 51 -13.20 -2.30 12.05
CA GLU A 51 -13.59 -1.74 13.35
C GLU A 51 -14.37 -0.44 13.16
N ARG A 52 -13.84 0.47 12.34
CA ARG A 52 -14.49 1.75 12.05
C ARG A 52 -15.85 1.60 11.36
N VAL A 53 -15.98 0.64 10.45
CA VAL A 53 -17.26 0.34 9.78
C VAL A 53 -18.30 -0.19 10.75
N LEU A 54 -17.89 -1.04 11.70
CA LEU A 54 -18.78 -1.59 12.73
C LEU A 54 -19.20 -0.54 13.75
N GLN A 55 -18.24 0.24 14.28
CA GLN A 55 -18.51 1.29 15.27
C GLN A 55 -19.43 2.39 14.74
N LEU A 56 -19.21 2.83 13.50
CA LEU A 56 -19.97 3.94 12.89
C LEU A 56 -21.15 3.46 12.04
N GLN A 57 -21.39 2.15 11.97
CA GLN A 57 -22.45 1.51 11.16
C GLN A 57 -22.53 2.06 9.72
N LEU A 58 -21.38 2.20 9.07
CA LEU A 58 -21.28 2.97 7.83
C LEU A 58 -22.12 2.36 6.70
N PRO A 59 -22.80 3.18 5.88
CA PRO A 59 -23.48 2.71 4.69
C PRO A 59 -22.47 2.27 3.62
N LEU A 60 -22.90 1.38 2.72
CA LEU A 60 -22.04 0.80 1.68
C LEU A 60 -21.27 1.85 0.84
N THR A 61 -21.89 2.99 0.57
CA THR A 61 -21.25 4.11 -0.17
C THR A 61 -20.03 4.67 0.56
N GLN A 62 -20.13 4.85 1.88
CA GLN A 62 -19.02 5.33 2.70
C GLN A 62 -17.94 4.26 2.89
N VAL A 63 -18.32 2.98 3.00
CA VAL A 63 -17.35 1.86 3.02
C VAL A 63 -16.52 1.85 1.72
N ARG A 64 -17.16 2.05 0.57
CA ARG A 64 -16.46 2.14 -0.72
C ARG A 64 -15.48 3.31 -0.78
N GLN A 65 -15.88 4.48 -0.27
CA GLN A 65 -15.02 5.66 -0.19
C GLN A 65 -13.82 5.40 0.72
N LEU A 66 -14.05 4.89 1.93
CA LEU A 66 -12.99 4.54 2.87
C LEU A 66 -11.99 3.53 2.30
N VAL A 67 -12.48 2.46 1.67
CA VAL A 67 -11.62 1.47 1.01
C VAL A 67 -10.84 2.11 -0.15
N ALA A 68 -11.49 2.94 -0.96
CA ALA A 68 -10.82 3.65 -2.05
C ALA A 68 -9.75 4.62 -1.53
N GLU A 69 -10.02 5.37 -0.46
CA GLU A 69 -9.07 6.27 0.20
C GLU A 69 -7.92 5.51 0.87
N ALA A 70 -8.19 4.35 1.47
CA ALA A 70 -7.17 3.52 2.09
C ALA A 70 -6.25 2.85 1.05
N MET A 71 -6.80 2.49 -0.12
CA MET A 71 -6.05 1.93 -1.24
C MET A 71 -5.36 3.00 -2.11
N ASN A 72 -5.92 4.21 -2.20
CA ASN A 72 -5.38 5.36 -2.93
C ASN A 72 -4.57 6.30 -2.04
N LYS A 73 -4.50 6.05 -0.72
CA LYS A 73 -3.46 6.65 0.10
C LYS A 73 -2.17 6.38 -0.66
N PRO A 74 -1.41 7.41 -1.08
CA PRO A 74 -0.08 7.15 -1.54
C PRO A 74 0.51 6.37 -0.37
N LYS A 75 0.90 5.11 -0.64
CA LYS A 75 1.94 4.49 0.16
C LYS A 75 2.93 5.62 0.34
N VAL A 76 3.11 6.08 1.58
CA VAL A 76 4.34 6.80 1.90
C VAL A 76 5.37 5.77 1.54
N GLU A 77 5.87 5.80 0.30
CA GLU A 77 6.88 4.91 -0.19
C GLU A 77 8.07 5.26 0.69
N PRO A 78 8.46 4.42 1.67
CA PRO A 78 9.68 4.66 2.42
C PRO A 78 10.91 4.40 1.52
N ASP A 79 10.70 4.24 0.21
CA ASP A 79 11.57 3.50 -0.69
C ASP A 79 11.71 4.17 -2.07
N THR A 80 11.06 5.31 -2.34
CA THR A 80 11.34 6.12 -3.54
C THR A 80 12.71 6.76 -3.45
N LEU A 81 13.01 7.39 -2.32
CA LEU A 81 14.31 7.99 -2.05
C LEU A 81 15.39 6.91 -1.99
N GLY A 82 15.11 5.79 -1.33
CA GLY A 82 16.01 4.63 -1.27
C GLY A 82 16.32 4.06 -2.65
N ARG A 83 15.29 3.83 -3.47
CA ARG A 83 15.45 3.33 -4.86
C ARG A 83 16.16 4.35 -5.76
N LEU A 84 15.85 5.64 -5.64
CA LEU A 84 16.53 6.70 -6.38
C LEU A 84 18.00 6.81 -5.98
N ALA A 85 18.30 6.73 -4.69
CA ALA A 85 19.67 6.74 -4.17
C ALA A 85 20.45 5.53 -4.72
N MET A 86 19.87 4.34 -4.66
CA MET A 86 20.50 3.11 -5.14
C MET A 86 20.77 3.16 -6.66
N GLN A 87 19.82 3.68 -7.45
CA GLN A 87 20.01 3.91 -8.89
C GLN A 87 21.08 4.96 -9.20
N THR A 88 21.14 6.03 -8.41
CA THR A 88 22.11 7.12 -8.58
C THR A 88 23.52 6.64 -8.27
N VAL A 89 23.72 5.90 -7.18
CA VAL A 89 25.03 5.31 -6.81
C VAL A 89 25.50 4.33 -7.89
N LYS A 90 24.61 3.46 -8.40
CA LYS A 90 24.95 2.51 -9.46
C LYS A 90 25.44 3.23 -10.73
N ARG A 91 24.70 4.24 -11.19
CA ARG A 91 25.08 5.04 -12.37
C ARG A 91 26.36 5.83 -12.17
N LEU A 92 26.60 6.32 -10.95
CA LEU A 92 27.82 7.02 -10.61
C LEU A 92 29.03 6.08 -10.70
N GLY A 93 28.93 4.86 -10.16
CA GLY A 93 29.97 3.82 -10.26
C GLY A 93 30.32 3.45 -11.70
N GLU A 94 29.31 3.30 -12.57
CA GLU A 94 29.51 2.99 -14.00
C GLU A 94 30.17 4.13 -14.77
N ARG A 95 29.93 5.39 -14.40
CA ARG A 95 30.39 6.58 -15.15
C ARG A 95 31.63 7.24 -14.56
N LEU A 96 32.04 6.87 -13.35
CA LEU A 96 33.14 7.47 -12.59
C LEU A 96 34.48 7.50 -13.35
N SER A 97 34.77 6.47 -14.14
CA SER A 97 35.99 6.34 -14.95
C SER A 97 36.02 7.25 -16.18
N GLY A 98 34.87 7.75 -16.64
CA GLY A 98 34.73 8.60 -17.83
C GLY A 98 34.38 10.06 -17.55
N LEU A 99 34.37 10.49 -16.29
CA LEU A 99 34.07 11.87 -15.89
C LEU A 99 35.31 12.77 -15.97
N SER A 100 35.11 14.03 -16.35
CA SER A 100 36.15 15.06 -16.32
C SER A 100 36.60 15.37 -14.88
N LEU A 101 37.82 15.90 -14.73
CA LEU A 101 38.41 16.25 -13.43
C LEU A 101 37.49 17.14 -12.59
N GLU A 102 36.87 18.15 -13.21
CA GLU A 102 35.92 19.07 -12.57
C GLU A 102 34.65 18.37 -12.07
N ARG A 103 34.08 17.47 -12.88
CA ARG A 103 32.86 16.73 -12.51
C ARG A 103 33.13 15.73 -11.39
N ARG A 104 34.34 15.16 -11.35
CA ARG A 104 34.78 14.26 -10.30
C ARG A 104 34.92 14.99 -8.95
N ALA A 105 35.58 16.15 -8.94
CA ALA A 105 35.70 16.98 -7.74
C ALA A 105 34.31 17.43 -7.21
N ARG A 106 33.39 17.78 -8.12
CA ARG A 106 32.01 18.14 -7.73
C ARG A 106 31.21 16.96 -7.18
N ALA A 107 31.38 15.76 -7.76
CA ALA A 107 30.72 14.56 -7.27
C ALA A 107 31.22 14.15 -5.87
N GLU A 108 32.53 14.27 -5.64
CA GLU A 108 33.14 13.99 -4.34
C GLU A 108 32.60 14.90 -3.24
N ARG A 109 32.49 16.20 -3.51
CA ARG A 109 31.90 17.17 -2.57
C ARG A 109 30.44 16.84 -2.23
N LEU A 110 29.63 16.52 -3.24
CA LEU A 110 28.22 16.14 -3.01
C LEU A 110 28.07 14.85 -2.20
N LEU A 111 28.99 13.89 -2.37
CA LEU A 111 29.01 12.67 -1.56
C LEU A 111 29.43 12.93 -0.11
N GLN A 112 30.36 13.87 0.12
CA GLN A 112 30.73 14.30 1.47
C GLN A 112 29.56 14.99 2.18
N ASP A 113 28.85 15.89 1.49
CA ASP A 113 27.67 16.55 2.04
C ASP A 113 26.56 15.54 2.37
N LEU A 114 26.32 14.55 1.50
CA LEU A 114 25.38 13.45 1.77
C LEU A 114 25.82 12.59 2.96
N ARG A 115 27.13 12.33 3.10
CA ARG A 115 27.66 11.57 4.23
C ARG A 115 27.46 12.30 5.55
N ALA A 116 27.73 13.61 5.60
CA ALA A 116 27.51 14.41 6.81
C ALA A 116 26.03 14.39 7.22
N LEU A 117 25.11 14.57 6.27
CA LEU A 117 23.67 14.49 6.52
C LEU A 117 23.20 13.13 7.06
N LEU A 118 23.91 12.03 6.75
CA LEU A 118 23.60 10.69 7.24
C LEU A 118 24.28 10.36 8.57
N GLU A 119 25.33 11.08 8.96
CA GLU A 119 25.99 10.95 10.26
C GLU A 119 25.33 11.85 11.34
N ASP A 120 24.66 12.93 10.93
CA ASP A 120 23.91 13.85 11.81
C ASP A 120 22.47 13.40 12.16
N ALA A 121 22.00 12.27 11.60
CA ALA A 121 20.65 11.72 11.77
C ALA A 121 20.63 10.47 12.65
#